data_AF-A0A5C8ZD10-F1
#
_entry.id   AF-A0A5C8ZD10-F1
#
_cell.length_a   1.000
_cell.length_b   1.000
_cell.length_c   1.000
_cell.angle_alpha   90.00
_cell.angle_beta   90.00
_cell.angle_gamma   90.00
#
_symmetry.space_group_name_H-M   'P 1'
#
loop_
_entity.id
_entity.type
_entity.pdbx_description
1 polymer ?
#
loop_
_entity_poly.entity_id
_entity_poly.type
_entity_poly.pdbx_seq_one_letter_code
_entity_poly.pdbx_strand_id
1 'polypeptide(L)'
;MKLKQTLFKQLKPIAPYHSVFVGLSVIQALLTFLLPILWPDLEPVYWLLSFAGCAFWLITYALLKQIHHNVEQATGFLARIRNAWQNLIFIIWLVTFSALMVLFIKLIIFVVQR
;
A
#
# COMPACT_ATOMS: atom_id res chain seq x y z
N MET A 1 16.75 -7.61 -8.57
CA MET A 1 17.37 -6.78 -7.50
C MET A 1 17.49 -5.29 -7.84
N LYS A 2 17.95 -4.91 -9.04
CA LYS A 2 18.13 -3.50 -9.44
C LYS A 2 16.85 -2.65 -9.31
N LEU A 3 15.69 -3.16 -9.74
CA LEU A 3 14.39 -2.46 -9.65
C LEU A 3 14.03 -2.02 -8.22
N LYS A 4 14.14 -2.93 -7.24
CA LYS A 4 13.86 -2.65 -5.82
C LYS A 4 14.77 -1.55 -5.29
N GLN A 5 16.07 -1.62 -5.60
CA GLN A 5 17.04 -0.61 -5.17
C GLN A 5 16.78 0.77 -5.81
N THR A 6 16.43 0.81 -7.09
CA THR A 6 16.06 2.06 -7.78
C THR A 6 14.81 2.69 -7.17
N LEU A 7 13.76 1.89 -6.95
CA LEU A 7 12.53 2.35 -6.31
C LEU A 7 12.78 2.80 -4.88
N PHE A 8 13.59 2.07 -4.11
CA PHE A 8 13.92 2.46 -2.74
C PHE A 8 14.68 3.77 -2.69
N LYS A 9 15.58 4.04 -3.65
CA LYS A 9 16.26 5.34 -3.78
C LYS A 9 15.27 6.47 -4.09
N GLN A 10 14.31 6.23 -4.99
CA GLN A 10 13.28 7.22 -5.34
C GLN A 10 12.28 7.48 -4.21
N LEU A 11 11.96 6.45 -3.41
CA LEU A 11 11.02 6.54 -2.28
C LEU A 11 11.69 7.03 -0.98
N LYS A 12 13.03 7.01 -0.90
CA LYS A 12 13.81 7.51 0.24
C LYS A 12 13.42 8.94 0.70
N PRO A 13 13.23 9.95 -0.18
CA PRO A 13 12.79 11.28 0.26
C PRO A 13 11.40 11.29 0.91
N ILE A 14 10.54 10.32 0.56
CA ILE A 14 9.16 10.21 1.08
C ILE A 14 9.12 9.35 2.35
N ALA A 15 10.14 8.50 2.57
CA ALA A 15 10.23 7.58 3.70
C ALA A 15 10.05 8.22 5.10
N PRO A 16 10.53 9.45 5.39
CA PRO A 16 10.28 10.10 6.69
C PRO A 16 8.78 10.29 6.97
N TYR A 17 7.97 10.50 5.94
CA TYR A 17 6.53 10.71 6.04
C TYR A 17 5.71 9.42 6.16
N HIS A 18 6.35 8.28 6.41
CA HIS A 18 5.68 6.99 6.58
C HIS A 18 4.48 7.04 7.56
N SER A 19 4.58 7.81 8.65
CA SER A 19 3.48 7.98 9.63
C SER A 19 2.19 8.54 9.02
N VAL A 20 2.28 9.38 7.98
CA VAL A 20 1.11 9.93 7.27
C VAL A 20 0.28 8.80 6.67
N PHE A 21 0.95 7.77 6.11
CA PHE A 21 0.28 6.62 5.50
C PHE A 21 -0.45 5.74 6.53
N VAL A 22 0.02 5.71 7.78
CA VAL A 22 -0.74 5.09 8.88
C VAL A 22 -1.99 5.91 9.18
N GLY A 23 -1.86 7.23 9.30
CA GLY A 23 -3.01 8.12 9.52
C GLY A 23 -4.06 7.94 8.43
N LEU A 24 -3.64 7.93 7.16
CA LEU A 24 -4.52 7.66 6.01
C LEU A 24 -5.18 6.29 6.09
N SER A 25 -4.43 5.24 6.46
CA SER A 25 -5.02 3.90 6.62
C SER A 25 -6.07 3.83 7.73
N VAL A 26 -5.85 4.52 8.85
CA VAL A 26 -6.80 4.54 9.97
C VAL A 26 -8.07 5.30 9.58
N ILE A 27 -7.91 6.49 8.98
CA ILE A 27 -9.04 7.28 8.49
C ILE A 27 -9.83 6.48 7.45
N GLN A 28 -9.14 5.86 6.50
CA GLN A 28 -9.76 5.02 5.48
C GLN A 28 -10.50 3.84 6.11
N ALA A 29 -9.88 3.10 7.04
CA ALA A 29 -10.53 1.99 7.73
C ALA A 29 -11.81 2.43 8.44
N LEU A 30 -11.78 3.55 9.18
CA LEU A 30 -12.95 4.11 9.84
C LEU A 30 -14.05 4.41 8.82
N LEU A 31 -13.72 5.06 7.70
CA LEU A 31 -14.66 5.33 6.62
C LEU A 31 -15.19 4.04 5.98
N THR A 32 -14.36 3.01 5.82
CA THR A 32 -14.76 1.70 5.28
C THR A 32 -15.75 0.98 6.19
N PHE A 33 -15.59 1.08 7.51
CA PHE A 33 -16.55 0.52 8.48
C PHE A 33 -17.83 1.35 8.59
N LEU A 34 -17.75 2.67 8.40
CA LEU A 34 -18.91 3.56 8.39
C LEU A 34 -19.69 3.52 7.07
N LEU A 35 -19.05 3.14 5.96
CA LEU A 35 -19.65 3.05 4.62
C LEU A 35 -20.98 2.30 4.58
N PRO A 36 -21.14 1.09 5.14
CA PRO A 36 -22.42 0.38 5.13
C PRO A 36 -23.50 1.05 6.00
N ILE A 37 -23.13 1.89 6.97
CA ILE A 37 -24.08 2.64 7.80
C ILE A 37 -24.53 3.90 7.05
N LEU A 38 -23.59 4.60 6.41
CA LEU A 38 -23.85 5.82 5.65
C LEU A 38 -24.58 5.53 4.33
N TRP A 39 -24.30 4.37 3.72
CA TRP A 39 -24.86 3.96 2.44
C TRP A 39 -25.14 2.45 2.44
N PRO A 40 -26.29 2.01 2.96
CA PRO A 40 -26.61 0.59 3.10
C PRO A 40 -26.80 -0.13 1.76
N ASP A 41 -27.21 0.59 0.71
CA ASP A 41 -27.40 0.06 -0.65
C ASP A 41 -26.11 0.05 -1.47
N LEU A 42 -24.96 0.34 -0.86
CA LEU A 42 -23.68 0.38 -1.57
C LEU A 42 -23.31 -1.03 -2.07
N GLU A 43 -23.01 -1.15 -3.36
CA GLU A 43 -22.56 -2.43 -3.91
C GLU A 43 -21.29 -2.91 -3.18
N PRO A 44 -21.19 -4.22 -2.88
CA PRO A 44 -20.04 -4.80 -2.19
C PRO A 44 -18.69 -4.50 -2.86
N VAL A 45 -18.69 -4.24 -4.17
CA VAL A 45 -17.50 -3.88 -4.95
C VAL A 45 -16.86 -2.58 -4.46
N TYR A 46 -17.65 -1.56 -4.13
CA TYR A 46 -17.11 -0.28 -3.62
C TYR A 46 -16.58 -0.42 -2.19
N TRP A 47 -17.21 -1.27 -1.39
CA TRP A 47 -16.71 -1.59 -0.04
C TRP A 47 -15.38 -2.35 -0.09
N LEU A 48 -15.27 -3.35 -0.96
CA LEU A 48 -14.02 -4.07 -1.21
C LEU A 48 -12.92 -3.16 -1.77
N LEU A 49 -13.27 -2.20 -2.63
CA LEU A 49 -12.34 -1.20 -3.13
C LEU A 49 -11.79 -0.32 -2.00
N SER A 50 -12.66 0.09 -1.07
CA SER A 50 -12.27 0.87 0.11
C SER A 50 -11.33 0.06 1.02
N PHE A 51 -11.62 -1.23 1.24
CA PHE A 51 -10.73 -2.16 1.94
C PHE A 51 -9.38 -2.34 1.25
N ALA A 52 -9.37 -2.48 -0.08
CA ALA A 52 -8.13 -2.59 -0.86
C ALA A 52 -7.28 -1.31 -0.78
N GLY A 53 -7.92 -0.14 -0.77
CA GLY A 53 -7.26 1.14 -0.52
C GLY A 53 -6.61 1.20 0.88
N CYS A 54 -7.32 0.75 1.91
CA CYS A 54 -6.78 0.65 3.26
C CYS A 54 -5.53 -0.27 3.32
N ALA A 55 -5.63 -1.47 2.73
CA ALA A 55 -4.51 -2.39 2.64
C ALA A 55 -3.31 -1.75 1.92
N PHE A 56 -3.54 -1.05 0.81
CA PHE A 56 -2.50 -0.34 0.09
C PHE A 56 -1.79 0.72 0.96
N TRP A 57 -2.53 1.50 1.75
CA TRP A 57 -1.94 2.47 2.67
C TRP A 57 -1.05 1.80 3.74
N LEU A 58 -1.51 0.70 4.33
CA LEU A 58 -0.73 -0.06 5.33
C LEU A 58 0.54 -0.68 4.73
N ILE A 59 0.43 -1.26 3.54
CA ILE A 59 1.58 -1.86 2.84
C ILE A 59 2.58 -0.76 2.46
N THR A 60 2.11 0.42 2.03
CA THR A 60 2.96 1.57 1.73
C THR A 60 3.66 2.08 2.99
N TYR A 61 2.97 2.16 4.12
CA TYR A 61 3.60 2.46 5.41
C TYR A 61 4.70 1.45 5.75
N ALA A 62 4.42 0.14 5.67
CA ALA A 62 5.39 -0.89 6.01
C ALA A 62 6.65 -0.80 5.12
N LEU A 63 6.45 -0.51 3.83
CA LEU A 63 7.51 -0.30 2.87
C LEU A 63 8.36 0.94 3.18
N LEU A 64 7.72 2.09 3.42
CA LEU A 64 8.41 3.34 3.73
C LEU A 64 9.14 3.27 5.08
N LYS A 65 8.53 2.62 6.09
CA LYS A 65 9.18 2.36 7.38
C LYS A 65 10.44 1.51 7.21
N GLN A 66 10.39 0.50 6.35
CA GLN A 66 11.55 -0.33 6.01
C GLN A 66 12.66 0.46 5.32
N ILE A 67 12.29 1.39 4.41
CA ILE A 67 13.25 2.29 3.74
C ILE A 67 13.86 3.29 4.73
N HIS A 68 13.05 3.82 5.64
CA HIS A 68 13.50 4.80 6.64
C HIS A 68 14.48 4.19 7.65
N HIS A 69 14.19 2.99 8.15
CA HIS A 69 14.97 2.35 9.21
C HIS A 69 16.23 1.61 8.74
N ASN A 70 16.68 1.79 7.47
CA ASN A 70 17.92 1.25 6.89
C ASN A 70 18.41 -0.02 7.62
N VAL A 71 17.62 -1.09 7.51
CA VAL A 71 17.74 -2.23 8.42
C VAL A 71 19.14 -2.85 8.29
N GLU A 72 19.93 -2.74 9.36
CA GLU A 72 21.27 -3.35 9.46
C GLU A 72 21.23 -4.79 8.94
N GLN A 73 22.23 -5.17 8.14
CA GLN A 73 22.34 -6.52 7.59
C GLN A 73 22.57 -7.50 8.74
N ALA A 74 21.48 -8.03 9.30
CA ALA A 74 21.56 -9.13 10.24
C ALA A 74 22.18 -10.33 9.51
N THR A 75 23.03 -11.07 10.19
CA THR A 75 23.63 -12.31 9.70
C THR A 75 22.84 -13.51 10.24
N GLY A 76 22.75 -14.61 9.47
CA GLY A 76 22.10 -15.86 9.89
C GLY A 76 20.69 -16.14 9.34
N PHE A 77 20.03 -17.17 9.89
CA PHE A 77 18.72 -17.68 9.42
C PHE A 77 17.57 -16.66 9.60
N LEU A 78 17.56 -15.96 10.74
CA LEU A 78 16.60 -14.87 11.02
C LEU A 78 16.67 -13.76 9.96
N ALA A 79 17.86 -13.47 9.43
CA ALA A 79 18.04 -12.49 8.37
C ALA A 79 17.45 -12.95 7.04
N ARG A 80 17.49 -14.26 6.74
CA ARG A 80 16.85 -14.82 5.53
C ARG A 80 15.33 -14.70 5.61
N ILE A 81 14.73 -15.05 6.75
CA ILE A 81 13.28 -14.90 6.97
C ILE A 81 12.89 -13.43 6.84
N ARG A 82 13.64 -12.53 7.48
CA ARG A 82 13.38 -11.10 7.40
C ARG A 82 13.52 -10.56 5.98
N ASN A 83 14.54 -10.97 5.22
CA ASN A 83 14.70 -10.58 3.82
C ASN A 83 13.57 -11.12 2.93
N ALA A 84 13.12 -12.35 3.18
CA ALA A 84 11.96 -12.92 2.49
C ALA A 84 10.69 -12.11 2.79
N TRP A 85 10.46 -11.77 4.06
CA TRP A 85 9.34 -10.92 4.49
C TRP A 85 9.37 -9.54 3.83
N GLN A 86 10.54 -8.90 3.82
CA GLN A 86 10.76 -7.61 3.18
C GLN A 86 10.56 -7.65 1.65
N ASN A 87 10.94 -8.75 1.00
CA ASN A 87 10.66 -8.94 -0.42
C ASN A 87 9.17 -9.19 -0.66
N LEU A 88 8.52 -9.93 0.23
CA LEU A 88 7.09 -10.19 0.16
C LEU A 88 6.28 -8.90 0.31
N ILE A 89 6.62 -8.02 1.26
CA ILE A 89 6.01 -6.68 1.37
C ILE A 89 6.18 -5.89 0.07
N PHE A 90 7.39 -5.89 -0.51
CA PHE A 90 7.64 -5.18 -1.77
C PHE A 90 6.83 -5.75 -2.95
N ILE A 91 6.73 -7.09 -3.06
CA ILE A 91 5.95 -7.75 -4.10
C ILE A 91 4.46 -7.43 -3.94
N ILE A 92 3.92 -7.57 -2.73
CA ILE A 92 2.53 -7.23 -2.44
C ILE A 92 2.29 -5.75 -2.74
N TRP A 93 3.18 -4.85 -2.33
CA TRP A 93 3.06 -3.42 -2.62
C TRP A 93 2.96 -3.17 -4.14
N LEU A 94 3.84 -3.82 -4.92
CA LEU A 94 3.88 -3.66 -6.36
C LEU A 94 2.61 -4.19 -7.03
N VAL A 95 2.15 -5.38 -6.63
CA VAL A 95 0.88 -5.96 -7.13
C VAL A 95 -0.31 -5.06 -6.79
N THR A 96 -0.41 -4.60 -5.55
CA THR A 96 -1.51 -3.75 -5.08
C THR A 96 -1.49 -2.39 -5.78
N PHE A 97 -0.30 -1.79 -5.95
CA PHE A 97 -0.12 -0.55 -6.68
C PHE A 97 -0.52 -0.69 -8.15
N SER A 98 -0.07 -1.75 -8.84
CA SER A 98 -0.45 -2.01 -10.23
C SER A 98 -1.95 -2.23 -10.39
N ALA A 99 -2.57 -3.00 -9.48
CA ALA A 99 -4.01 -3.23 -9.49
C ALA A 99 -4.80 -1.92 -9.30
N LEU A 100 -4.40 -1.08 -8.35
CA LEU A 100 -5.00 0.23 -8.13
C LEU A 100 -4.82 1.17 -9.33
N MET A 101 -3.65 1.17 -9.97
CA MET A 101 -3.41 1.96 -11.18
C MET A 101 -4.34 1.53 -12.32
N VAL A 102 -4.55 0.21 -12.52
CA VAL A 102 -5.49 -0.29 -13.53
C VAL A 102 -6.93 0.13 -13.21
N LEU A 103 -7.35 0.01 -11.94
CA LEU A 103 -8.68 0.44 -11.51
C LEU A 103 -8.87 1.95 -11.69
N PHE A 104 -7.86 2.75 -11.36
CA PHE A 104 -7.89 4.19 -11.53
C PHE A 104 -7.98 4.59 -13.00
N ILE A 105 -7.21 3.96 -13.89
CA ILE A 105 -7.30 4.17 -15.35
C ILE A 105 -8.70 3.82 -15.85
N LYS A 106 -9.24 2.66 -15.46
CA LYS A 106 -10.61 2.27 -15.84
C LYS A 106 -11.65 3.28 -15.36
N LEU A 107 -11.49 3.80 -14.15
CA LEU A 107 -12.40 4.80 -13.59
C LEU A 107 -12.32 6.12 -14.36
N ILE A 108 -11.11 6.58 -14.72
CA ILE A 108 -10.95 7.77 -15.57
C ILE A 108 -11.62 7.57 -16.93
N ILE A 109 -11.37 6.42 -17.59
CA ILE A 109 -11.99 6.12 -18.89
C ILE A 109 -13.52 6.15 -18.77
N PHE A 110 -14.07 5.54 -17.74
CA PHE A 110 -15.52 5.55 -17.49
C PHE A 110 -16.06 6.97 -17.29
N VAL A 111 -15.35 7.83 -16.55
CA VAL A 111 -15.77 9.23 -16.33
C VAL A 111 -15.65 10.07 -17.61
N VAL A 112 -14.65 9.84 -18.45
CA VAL A 112 -14.43 10.59 -19.70
C VAL A 112 -15.40 10.14 -20.81
N GLN A 113 -15.79 8.87 -20.83
CA GLN A 113 -16.73 8.31 -21.80
C GLN A 113 -18.20 8.57 -21.46
N ARG A 114 -18.47 9.21 -20.32
CA ARG A 114 -19.81 9.56 -19.84
C ARG A 114 -20.08 11.05 -20.02
#